data_AF-A0A1H7T6H6-F1
#
_entry.id   AF-A0A1H7T6H6-F1
#
_cell.length_a   1.000
_cell.length_b   1.000
_cell.length_c   1.000
_cell.angle_alpha   90.00
_cell.angle_beta   90.00
_cell.angle_gamma   90.00
#
_symmetry.space_group_name_H-M   'P 1'
#
loop_
_entity.id
_entity.type
_entity.pdbx_description
1 polymer ?
#
loop_
_entity_poly.entity_id
_entity_poly.type
_entity_poly.pdbx_seq_one_letter_code
_entity_poly.pdbx_strand_id
1 'polypeptide(L)'
;MRFHETIVGASGNPFFLDTIRRLNRVRRLLSYRSMLDRKRYRAQCEEHLAILDSLARRDQDEAADRLRAHLAHTIENLARIRPILSR
;
A
#
# COMPACT_ATOMS: atom_id res chain seq x y z
N MET A 1 5.35 -1.64 6.79
CA MET A 1 5.96 -0.48 6.09
C MET A 1 5.31 0.82 6.52
N ARG A 2 6.10 1.89 6.70
CA ARG A 2 5.64 3.27 6.97
C ARG A 2 5.38 4.10 5.70
N PHE A 3 5.58 3.51 4.52
CA PHE A 3 5.46 4.16 3.21
C PHE A 3 4.27 5.13 3.07
N HIS A 4 3.03 4.64 3.19
CA HIS A 4 1.84 5.49 3.04
C HIS A 4 1.70 6.53 4.17
N GLU A 5 2.19 6.24 5.38
CA GLU A 5 2.20 7.22 6.48
C GLU A 5 3.15 8.38 6.16
N THR A 6 4.30 8.12 5.54
CA THR A 6 5.24 9.15 5.12
C THR A 6 4.65 10.05 4.03
N ILE A 7 4.03 9.46 3.00
CA ILE A 7 3.40 10.23 1.91
C ILE A 7 2.26 11.10 2.46
N VAL A 8 1.35 10.51 3.26
CA VAL A 8 0.23 11.26 3.83
C VAL A 8 0.70 12.29 4.85
N GLY A 9 1.73 11.99 5.63
CA GLY A 9 2.32 12.94 6.59
C GLY A 9 2.83 14.21 5.92
N ALA A 10 3.30 14.12 4.68
CA ALA A 10 3.72 15.29 3.90
C ALA A 10 2.57 16.25 3.56
N SER A 11 1.31 15.82 3.66
CA SER A 11 0.16 16.71 3.46
C SER A 11 -0.07 17.71 4.60
N GLY A 12 0.58 17.52 5.76
CA GLY A 12 0.35 18.35 6.95
C GLY A 12 -1.03 18.17 7.59
N ASN A 13 -1.88 17.27 7.09
CA ASN A 13 -3.22 17.05 7.60
C ASN A 13 -3.23 15.94 8.67
N PRO A 14 -3.44 16.26 9.96
CA PRO A 14 -3.43 15.27 11.04
C PRO A 14 -4.58 14.26 10.94
N PHE A 15 -5.73 14.65 10.41
CA PHE A 15 -6.87 13.74 10.22
C PHE A 15 -6.54 12.63 9.22
N PHE A 16 -5.88 12.97 8.12
CA PHE A 16 -5.45 11.98 7.13
C PHE A 16 -4.37 11.06 7.68
N LEU A 17 -3.42 11.61 8.45
CA LEU A 17 -2.37 10.81 9.08
C LEU A 17 -2.94 9.78 10.07
N ASP A 18 -3.91 10.16 10.88
CA ASP A 18 -4.54 9.22 11.81
C ASP A 18 -5.40 8.19 11.10
N THR A 19 -6.10 8.60 10.03
CA THR A 19 -6.86 7.69 9.17
C THR A 19 -5.95 6.62 8.54
N ILE A 20 -4.83 7.02 7.93
CA ILE A 20 -3.93 6.06 7.28
C ILE A 20 -3.25 5.12 8.28
N ARG A 21 -2.93 5.59 9.49
CA ARG A 21 -2.39 4.75 10.57
C ARG A 21 -3.37 3.66 10.99
N ARG A 22 -4.67 3.94 11.02
CA ARG A 22 -5.71 2.96 11.34
C ARG A 22 -5.87 1.93 10.21
N LEU A 23 -5.94 2.40 8.95
CA LEU A 23 -6.01 1.52 7.79
C LEU A 23 -4.80 0.59 7.67
N ASN A 24 -3.59 1.11 7.92
CA ASN A 24 -2.37 0.32 7.88
C ASN A 24 -2.34 -0.80 8.93
N ARG A 25 -2.95 -0.62 10.12
CA ARG A 25 -3.05 -1.69 11.12
C ARG A 25 -3.86 -2.87 10.59
N VAL A 26 -5.02 -2.60 9.98
CA VAL A 26 -5.86 -3.64 9.36
C VAL A 26 -5.12 -4.31 8.20
N ARG A 27 -4.48 -3.51 7.32
CA ARG A 27 -3.70 -4.05 6.20
C ARG A 27 -2.57 -4.97 6.67
N ARG A 28 -1.85 -4.62 7.74
CA ARG A 28 -0.76 -5.43 8.30
C ARG A 28 -1.24 -6.79 8.81
N LEU A 29 -2.38 -6.83 9.50
CA LEU A 29 -2.98 -8.09 9.96
C LEU A 29 -3.28 -9.04 8.79
N LEU A 30 -3.82 -8.50 7.69
CA LEU A 30 -4.12 -9.26 6.50
C LEU A 30 -2.86 -9.69 5.73
N SER A 31 -1.85 -8.82 5.67
CA SER A 31 -0.60 -9.07 4.97
C SER A 31 0.27 -10.13 5.67
N TYR A 32 0.25 -10.20 7.01
CA TYR A 32 1.04 -11.18 7.76
C TYR A 32 0.69 -12.62 7.37
N ARG A 33 -0.59 -12.89 7.08
CA ARG A 33 -1.07 -14.21 6.62
C ARG A 33 -0.76 -14.50 5.15
N SER A 34 -0.36 -13.49 4.38
CA SER A 34 -0.04 -13.60 2.94
C SER A 34 1.45 -13.58 2.62
N MET A 35 2.31 -13.29 3.61
CA MET A 35 3.77 -13.13 3.50
C MET A 35 4.54 -14.43 3.15
N LEU A 36 3.87 -15.54 2.88
CA LEU A 36 4.51 -16.79 2.47
C LEU A 36 5.03 -16.76 1.02
N ASP A 37 4.61 -15.80 0.20
CA ASP A 37 5.01 -15.68 -1.21
C ASP A 37 6.03 -14.55 -1.44
N ARG A 38 7.31 -14.91 -1.57
CA ARG A 38 8.42 -13.97 -1.79
C ARG A 38 8.32 -13.21 -3.12
N LYS A 39 7.71 -13.77 -4.17
CA LYS A 39 7.60 -13.08 -5.47
C LYS A 39 6.69 -11.86 -5.37
N ARG A 40 5.62 -11.96 -4.58
CA ARG A 40 4.68 -10.86 -4.33
C ARG A 40 5.33 -9.68 -3.61
N TYR A 41 6.23 -9.97 -2.67
CA TYR A 41 6.95 -8.92 -1.94
C TYR A 41 7.81 -8.06 -2.87
N ARG A 42 8.51 -8.69 -3.82
CA ARG A 42 9.34 -7.96 -4.80
C ARG A 42 8.49 -7.07 -5.70
N ALA A 43 7.40 -7.60 -6.26
CA ALA A 43 6.49 -6.81 -7.10
C ALA A 43 5.94 -5.57 -6.35
N GLN A 44 5.57 -5.75 -5.07
CA GLN A 44 5.10 -4.63 -4.25
C GLN A 44 6.17 -3.55 -4.03
N CYS A 45 7.43 -3.94 -3.83
CA CYS A 45 8.53 -2.98 -3.72
C CYS A 45 8.75 -2.21 -5.02
N GLU A 46 8.65 -2.89 -6.17
CA GLU A 46 8.77 -2.26 -7.49
C GLU A 46 7.64 -1.24 -7.73
N GLU A 47 6.40 -1.56 -7.33
CA GLU A 47 5.27 -0.60 -7.35
C GLU A 47 5.53 0.62 -6.46
N HIS A 48 6.08 0.44 -5.26
CA HIS A 48 6.40 1.55 -4.35
C HIS A 48 7.50 2.46 -4.91
N LEU A 49 8.53 1.90 -5.52
CA LEU A 49 9.58 2.68 -6.17
C LEU A 49 9.01 3.52 -7.31
N ALA A 50 8.15 2.95 -8.16
CA ALA A 50 7.53 3.69 -9.26
C ALA A 50 6.65 4.87 -8.79
N ILE A 51 5.97 4.72 -7.64
CA ILE A 51 5.25 5.83 -7.00
C ILE A 51 6.22 6.92 -6.53
N LEU A 52 7.33 6.54 -5.88
CA LEU A 52 8.35 7.50 -5.43
C LEU A 52 8.99 8.26 -6.60
N ASP A 53 9.25 7.58 -7.71
CA ASP A 53 9.80 8.21 -8.92
C ASP A 53 8.84 9.27 -9.49
N SER A 54 7.54 9.01 -9.46
CA SER A 54 6.52 9.96 -9.91
C SER A 54 6.45 11.18 -8.97
N LEU A 55 6.47 10.93 -7.65
CA LEU A 55 6.55 11.99 -6.64
C LEU A 55 7.82 12.83 -6.76
N ALA A 56 8.97 12.21 -7.01
CA ALA A 56 10.25 12.90 -7.19
C ALA A 56 10.25 13.82 -8.43
N ARG A 57 9.57 13.40 -9.49
CA ARG A 57 9.32 14.20 -10.70
C ARG A 57 8.23 15.26 -10.52
N ARG A 58 7.60 15.34 -9.35
CA ARG A 58 6.45 16.22 -9.03
C ARG A 58 5.21 15.95 -9.91
N ASP A 59 5.11 14.75 -10.46
CA ASP A 59 3.94 14.33 -11.22
C ASP A 59 2.91 13.69 -10.27
N GLN A 60 2.03 14.53 -9.75
CA GLN A 60 1.03 14.10 -8.76
C GLN A 60 -0.06 13.22 -9.37
N ASP A 61 -0.41 13.45 -10.64
CA ASP A 61 -1.44 12.69 -11.33
C ASP A 61 -0.95 11.26 -11.57
N GLU A 62 0.27 11.09 -12.09
CA GLU A 62 0.87 9.77 -12.27
C GLU A 62 1.07 9.05 -10.92
N ALA A 63 1.53 9.77 -9.89
CA ALA A 63 1.68 9.19 -8.56
C ALA A 63 0.32 8.71 -7.99
N ALA A 64 -0.75 9.48 -8.19
CA ALA A 64 -2.09 9.11 -7.76
C ALA A 64 -2.62 7.87 -8.50
N ASP A 65 -2.44 7.81 -9.81
CA ASP A 65 -2.85 6.66 -10.63
C ASP A 65 -2.10 5.39 -10.23
N ARG A 66 -0.77 5.47 -10.06
CA ARG A 66 0.05 4.35 -9.59
C ARG A 66 -0.34 3.89 -8.19
N LEU A 67 -0.65 4.82 -7.29
CA LEU A 67 -1.12 4.49 -5.94
C LEU A 67 -2.49 3.80 -5.97
N ARG A 68 -3.42 4.24 -6.82
CA ARG A 68 -4.72 3.57 -7.01
C ARG A 68 -4.52 2.14 -7.51
N ALA A 69 -3.68 1.94 -8.53
CA ALA A 69 -3.38 0.62 -9.08
C ALA A 69 -2.75 -0.31 -8.02
N HIS A 70 -1.75 0.17 -7.28
CA HIS A 70 -1.11 -0.56 -6.18
C HIS A 70 -2.12 -1.02 -5.11
N LEU A 71 -3.08 -0.16 -4.74
CA LEU A 71 -4.13 -0.50 -3.78
C LEU A 71 -5.11 -1.53 -4.36
N ALA A 72 -5.49 -1.40 -5.63
CA ALA A 72 -6.35 -2.37 -6.31
C ALA A 72 -5.70 -3.77 -6.35
N HIS A 73 -4.43 -3.86 -6.75
CA HIS A 73 -3.66 -5.11 -6.73
C HIS A 73 -3.58 -5.69 -5.31
N THR A 74 -3.39 -4.84 -4.29
CA THR A 74 -3.38 -5.30 -2.90
C THR A 74 -4.72 -5.91 -2.50
N ILE A 75 -5.85 -5.28 -2.85
CA ILE A 75 -7.20 -5.77 -2.54
C ILE A 75 -7.49 -7.07 -3.27
N GLU A 76 -7.18 -7.16 -4.56
CA GLU A 76 -7.37 -8.38 -5.35
C GLU A 76 -6.56 -9.54 -4.77
N ASN A 77 -5.30 -9.28 -4.43
CA ASN A 77 -4.44 -10.28 -3.79
C ASN A 77 -5.04 -10.75 -2.46
N LEU A 78 -5.57 -9.85 -1.64
CA LEU A 78 -6.26 -10.19 -0.39
C LEU A 78 -7.53 -11.03 -0.61
N ALA A 79 -8.34 -10.72 -1.63
CA ALA A 79 -9.52 -11.50 -1.97
C ALA A 79 -9.17 -12.96 -2.32
N ARG A 80 -8.03 -13.20 -2.98
CA ARG A 80 -7.53 -14.54 -3.30
C ARG A 80 -7.07 -15.33 -2.07
N ILE A 81 -6.80 -14.66 -0.95
CA ILE A 81 -6.36 -15.27 0.32
C ILE A 81 -7.54 -15.46 1.29
N ARG A 82 -8.73 -14.93 0.99
CA ARG A 82 -9.96 -15.11 1.80
C ARG A 82 -10.24 -16.57 2.20
N PRO A 83 -10.01 -17.60 1.36
CA PRO A 83 -10.18 -19.01 1.75
C PRO A 83 -9.23 -19.49 2.86
N ILE A 84 -8.08 -18.82 3.03
CA ILE A 84 -7.05 -19.14 4.04
C ILE A 84 -7.39 -18.49 5.39
N LEU A 85 -8.28 -17.49 5.42
CA LEU A 85 -8.67 -16.76 6.64
C LEU A 85 -9.84 -17.40 7.40
N SER A 86 -10.50 -18.40 6.81
CA SER A 86 -11.69 -19.09 7.33
C SER A 86 -11.38 -20.44 7.99
N ARG A 87 -10.15 -20.62 8.50
CA ARG A 87 -9.79 -21.75 9.38
C ARG A 87 -9.47 -21.26 10.77
#